data_AF-A0A7V8VJ88-F1
#
_entry.id   AF-A0A7V8VJ88-F1
#
_cell.length_a   1.000
_cell.length_b   1.000
_cell.length_c   1.000
_cell.angle_alpha   90.00
_cell.angle_beta   90.00
_cell.angle_gamma   90.00
#
_symmetry.space_group_name_H-M   'P 1'
#
loop_
_entity.id
_entity.type
_entity.pdbx_description
1 polymer ?
#
loop_
_entity_poly.entity_id
_entity_poly.type
_entity_poly.pdbx_seq_one_letter_code
_entity_poly.pdbx_strand_id
1 'polypeptide(L)'
;SMASATAITALVYLTDIAKGLGDSGALASLRGQLEGVDGGAPQTILILGSDKRSNTPGDPGRSDTTILLRVDPDKGAISLLSIPRDLRVQVPGYEGDRKFNEAYALGGPDLTLEVVKQLTGEPVNHVVNIDFLGFADAVNSIDCVYIDVDRRYLIPPESGYAEIDIEAGYQRLCGLKALQYVRYRQTDDDLVRSARQQDFLREARQKVPPSKLISDRNELLKVFTDYTTSDINDPVTLLEFIKTLVRVGDVPVNEVQFPAVYGEEGTGFVEASDEAIEEAVDEFLAQDVPPPPSGGSGGGDDQKGGDGDKPDEPSAPEMIDSTSMGQATADLVDDKKLKIPVYFPTLLTPESVLNDDARSFPIDGPGDDAYRGYKMVAAFTGPRGFPEYYGISGTNWQEPPILANPSEVRTIEGRDYMLFYDGDRLRLVGFRTSEGTYWVNNTLTQNLGEDQMLAIATGLKERE
;
A
#
# COMPACT_ATOMS: atom_id res chain seq x y z
N SER A 1 -19.69 5.25 40.49
CA SER A 1 -21.00 4.92 39.88
C SER A 1 -21.00 5.20 38.37
N MET A 2 -20.64 6.40 37.88
CA MET A 2 -20.52 6.65 36.43
C MET A 2 -19.39 5.87 35.73
N ALA A 3 -18.17 5.83 36.30
CA ALA A 3 -17.04 5.08 35.70
C ALA A 3 -17.32 3.57 35.56
N SER A 4 -18.06 3.00 36.50
CA SER A 4 -18.47 1.59 36.51
C SER A 4 -19.50 1.30 35.40
N ALA A 5 -20.43 2.22 35.17
CA ALA A 5 -21.41 2.11 34.09
C ALA A 5 -20.74 2.23 32.70
N THR A 6 -19.81 3.18 32.53
CA THR A 6 -19.04 3.34 31.29
C THR A 6 -18.19 2.12 30.97
N ALA A 7 -17.53 1.52 31.96
CA ALA A 7 -16.73 0.30 31.78
C ALA A 7 -17.58 -0.91 31.38
N ILE A 8 -18.78 -1.06 31.97
CA ILE A 8 -19.72 -2.15 31.61
C ILE A 8 -20.24 -1.94 30.18
N THR A 9 -20.59 -0.72 29.79
CA THR A 9 -21.02 -0.41 28.42
C THR A 9 -19.92 -0.67 27.39
N ALA A 10 -18.66 -0.33 27.71
CA ALA A 10 -17.51 -0.62 26.85
C ALA A 10 -17.25 -2.13 26.72
N LEU A 11 -17.36 -2.89 27.82
CA LEU A 11 -17.19 -4.34 27.79
C LEU A 11 -18.29 -5.05 26.99
N VAL A 12 -19.55 -4.65 27.17
CA VAL A 12 -20.69 -5.18 26.39
C VAL A 12 -20.50 -4.87 24.90
N TYR A 13 -20.05 -3.66 24.58
CA TYR A 13 -19.74 -3.26 23.20
C TYR A 13 -18.65 -4.13 22.55
N LEU A 14 -17.51 -4.30 23.23
CA LEU A 14 -16.44 -5.18 22.73
C LEU A 14 -16.92 -6.63 22.61
N THR A 15 -17.82 -7.06 23.49
CA THR A 15 -18.38 -8.42 23.46
C THR A 15 -19.25 -8.63 22.22
N ASP A 16 -20.05 -7.63 21.84
CA ASP A 16 -20.91 -7.70 20.65
C ASP A 16 -20.08 -7.71 19.36
N ILE A 17 -19.01 -6.91 19.29
CA ILE A 17 -18.08 -6.93 18.14
C ILE A 17 -17.36 -8.26 18.05
N ALA A 18 -16.78 -8.73 19.15
CA ALA A 18 -16.00 -9.96 19.14
C ALA A 18 -16.88 -11.17 18.78
N LYS A 19 -18.15 -11.17 19.20
CA LYS A 19 -19.13 -12.17 18.75
C LYS A 19 -19.48 -12.08 17.27
N GLY A 20 -19.47 -10.89 16.68
CA GLY A 20 -19.71 -10.70 15.24
C GLY A 20 -18.49 -11.06 14.38
N LEU A 21 -17.27 -10.79 14.87
CA LEU A 21 -16.00 -11.20 14.25
C LEU A 21 -15.76 -12.71 14.32
N GLY A 22 -16.18 -13.32 15.42
CA GLY A 22 -15.96 -14.72 15.72
C GLY A 22 -16.73 -15.63 14.77
N ASP A 23 -16.00 -16.32 13.92
CA ASP A 23 -16.56 -17.38 13.08
C ASP A 23 -17.03 -18.57 13.94
N SER A 24 -18.24 -19.06 13.68
CA SER A 24 -18.79 -20.24 14.36
C SER A 24 -18.41 -21.56 13.68
N GLY A 25 -17.59 -21.56 12.62
CA GLY A 25 -17.17 -22.79 11.94
C GLY A 25 -15.81 -22.80 11.21
N ALA A 26 -15.46 -21.82 10.38
CA ALA A 26 -14.34 -21.97 9.42
C ALA A 26 -12.95 -21.58 9.95
N LEU A 27 -12.87 -20.73 10.99
CA LEU A 27 -11.60 -20.36 11.65
C LEU A 27 -11.44 -20.96 13.07
N ALA A 28 -12.43 -21.73 13.54
CA ALA A 28 -12.40 -22.32 14.88
C ALA A 28 -11.25 -23.34 15.06
N SER A 29 -10.86 -24.02 13.97
CA SER A 29 -9.73 -24.96 13.89
C SER A 29 -8.37 -24.26 13.99
N LEU A 30 -8.26 -23.00 13.56
CA LEU A 30 -7.01 -22.23 13.58
C LEU A 30 -6.50 -21.97 15.00
N ARG A 31 -7.40 -21.89 16.00
CA ARG A 31 -7.02 -21.54 17.38
C ARG A 31 -5.95 -22.44 17.99
N GLY A 32 -5.86 -23.70 17.57
CA GLY A 32 -4.82 -24.62 18.02
C GLY A 32 -3.45 -24.38 17.38
N GLN A 33 -3.41 -23.59 16.30
CA GLN A 33 -2.21 -23.23 15.58
C GLN A 33 -1.71 -21.83 15.98
N LEU A 34 -2.59 -20.90 16.36
CA LEU A 34 -2.19 -19.51 16.66
C LEU A 34 -1.39 -19.39 17.96
N GLU A 35 -0.42 -18.47 17.98
CA GLU A 35 0.34 -18.15 19.19
C GLU A 35 -0.37 -17.04 19.99
N GLY A 36 -0.63 -17.29 21.27
CA GLY A 36 -1.21 -16.30 22.16
C GLY A 36 -0.24 -15.15 22.43
N VAL A 37 -0.76 -13.94 22.53
CA VAL A 37 0.04 -12.72 22.74
C VAL A 37 -0.66 -11.80 23.72
N ASP A 38 0.11 -11.17 24.61
CA ASP A 38 -0.41 -10.17 25.54
C ASP A 38 -0.71 -8.84 24.81
N GLY A 39 -1.71 -8.11 25.29
CA GLY A 39 -2.06 -6.80 24.72
C GLY A 39 -0.92 -5.78 24.78
N GLY A 40 -0.58 -5.23 23.61
CA GLY A 40 0.46 -4.23 23.45
C GLY A 40 1.88 -4.78 23.23
N ALA A 41 2.05 -6.11 23.18
CA ALA A 41 3.25 -6.74 22.63
C ALA A 41 3.17 -6.77 21.09
N PRO A 42 4.29 -7.07 20.39
CA PRO A 42 4.28 -7.21 18.93
C PRO A 42 3.36 -8.34 18.47
N GLN A 43 2.57 -8.11 17.42
CA GLN A 43 1.61 -9.07 16.89
C GLN A 43 1.76 -9.24 15.38
N THR A 44 1.72 -10.49 14.91
CA THR A 44 1.69 -10.86 13.50
C THR A 44 0.29 -11.34 13.12
N ILE A 45 -0.30 -10.69 12.12
CA ILE A 45 -1.63 -10.98 11.58
C ILE A 45 -1.50 -11.48 10.15
N LEU A 46 -2.08 -12.63 9.83
CA LEU A 46 -2.22 -13.13 8.47
C LEU A 46 -3.54 -12.63 7.87
N ILE A 47 -3.45 -11.80 6.85
CA ILE A 47 -4.59 -11.28 6.08
C ILE A 47 -4.73 -12.12 4.80
N LEU A 48 -5.91 -12.71 4.64
CA LEU A 48 -6.30 -13.51 3.48
C LEU A 48 -7.43 -12.80 2.73
N GLY A 49 -7.24 -12.60 1.43
CA GLY A 49 -8.29 -12.15 0.52
C GLY A 49 -8.75 -13.32 -0.34
N SER A 50 -10.00 -13.74 -0.22
CA SER A 50 -10.52 -14.92 -0.93
C SER A 50 -11.61 -14.60 -1.95
N ASP A 51 -11.60 -15.32 -3.08
CA ASP A 51 -12.64 -15.22 -4.12
C ASP A 51 -13.89 -16.08 -3.82
N LYS A 52 -14.03 -16.53 -2.56
CA LYS A 52 -15.08 -17.44 -2.13
C LYS A 52 -16.45 -16.84 -2.45
N ARG A 53 -17.20 -17.51 -3.31
CA ARG A 53 -18.55 -17.08 -3.69
C ARG A 53 -19.54 -17.66 -2.70
N SER A 54 -20.17 -16.81 -1.89
CA SER A 54 -21.25 -17.16 -0.95
C SER A 54 -22.38 -18.01 -1.57
N ASN A 55 -22.53 -17.94 -2.89
CA ASN A 55 -23.64 -18.54 -3.64
C ASN A 55 -23.32 -19.92 -4.24
N THR A 56 -22.10 -20.46 -4.00
CA THR A 56 -21.69 -21.78 -4.52
C THR A 56 -21.35 -22.72 -3.37
N PRO A 57 -22.33 -23.49 -2.85
CA PRO A 57 -22.07 -24.46 -1.77
C PRO A 57 -21.01 -25.50 -2.20
N GLY A 58 -19.93 -25.62 -1.42
CA GLY A 58 -18.83 -26.56 -1.66
C GLY A 58 -17.65 -26.00 -2.46
N ASP A 59 -17.67 -24.74 -2.86
CA ASP A 59 -16.50 -24.06 -3.42
C ASP A 59 -15.59 -23.57 -2.28
N PRO A 60 -14.37 -24.13 -2.12
CA PRO A 60 -13.43 -23.64 -1.12
C PRO A 60 -12.97 -22.20 -1.41
N GLY A 61 -13.11 -21.74 -2.66
CA GLY A 61 -12.50 -20.51 -3.14
C GLY A 61 -10.98 -20.66 -3.30
N ARG A 62 -10.34 -19.56 -3.69
CA ARG A 62 -8.88 -19.40 -3.78
C ARG A 62 -8.51 -18.16 -2.97
N SER A 63 -7.34 -18.21 -2.33
CA SER A 63 -6.70 -16.99 -1.83
C SER A 63 -6.11 -16.24 -3.02
N ASP A 64 -6.64 -15.07 -3.30
CA ASP A 64 -6.12 -14.13 -4.29
C ASP A 64 -5.10 -13.17 -3.65
N THR A 65 -5.00 -13.12 -2.32
CA THR A 65 -4.15 -12.19 -1.57
C THR A 65 -3.73 -12.80 -0.24
N THR A 66 -2.43 -12.79 0.06
CA THR A 66 -1.87 -13.27 1.32
C THR A 66 -0.85 -12.26 1.81
N ILE A 67 -1.14 -11.60 2.92
CA ILE A 67 -0.30 -10.54 3.48
C ILE A 67 -0.06 -10.86 4.96
N LEU A 68 1.21 -10.85 5.38
CA LEU A 68 1.58 -10.78 6.77
C LEU A 68 1.68 -9.32 7.19
N LEU A 69 0.93 -8.95 8.22
CA LEU A 69 0.95 -7.66 8.87
C LEU A 69 1.60 -7.83 10.24
N ARG A 70 2.72 -7.17 10.49
CA ARG A 70 3.30 -7.09 11.83
C ARG A 70 3.05 -5.71 12.41
N VAL A 71 2.49 -5.67 13.61
CA VAL A 71 2.33 -4.46 14.40
C VAL A 71 3.24 -4.57 15.61
N ASP A 72 4.23 -3.68 15.71
CA ASP A 72 5.23 -3.70 16.79
C ASP A 72 5.23 -2.36 17.53
N PRO A 73 4.50 -2.25 18.65
CA PRO A 73 4.47 -1.04 19.45
C PRO A 73 5.82 -0.66 20.07
N ASP A 74 6.70 -1.64 20.32
CA ASP A 74 7.97 -1.40 21.01
C ASP A 74 9.00 -0.77 20.07
N LYS A 75 8.96 -1.16 18.78
CA LYS A 75 9.76 -0.56 17.72
C LYS A 75 9.10 0.66 17.06
N GLY A 76 7.79 0.83 17.25
CA GLY A 76 7.04 1.92 16.65
C GLY A 76 6.99 1.78 15.13
N ALA A 77 6.65 0.60 14.62
CA ALA A 77 6.54 0.34 13.20
C ALA A 77 5.45 -0.70 12.86
N ILE A 78 4.95 -0.60 11.63
CA ILE A 78 4.07 -1.58 11.01
C ILE A 78 4.76 -2.12 9.77
N SER A 79 4.87 -3.44 9.61
CA SER A 79 5.44 -4.08 8.43
C SER A 79 4.39 -4.88 7.67
N LEU A 80 4.47 -4.84 6.34
CA LEU A 80 3.65 -5.64 5.44
C LEU A 80 4.56 -6.52 4.57
N LEU A 81 4.33 -7.83 4.56
CA LEU A 81 4.98 -8.79 3.67
C LEU A 81 3.92 -9.56 2.87
N SER A 82 3.84 -9.30 1.57
CA SER A 82 2.93 -9.99 0.67
C SER A 82 3.56 -11.27 0.12
N ILE A 83 2.90 -12.41 0.30
CA ILE A 83 3.38 -13.70 -0.23
C ILE A 83 2.80 -13.90 -1.64
N PRO A 84 3.63 -14.08 -2.68
CA PRO A 84 3.15 -14.28 -4.04
C PRO A 84 2.30 -15.55 -4.15
N ARG A 85 1.15 -15.46 -4.80
CA ARG A 85 0.21 -16.59 -4.92
C ARG A 85 0.83 -17.76 -5.71
N ASP A 86 1.61 -17.44 -6.73
CA ASP A 86 2.21 -18.38 -7.67
C ASP A 86 3.56 -18.90 -7.14
N LEU A 87 3.93 -18.57 -5.89
CA LEU A 87 5.16 -19.02 -5.24
C LEU A 87 5.18 -20.53 -5.14
N ARG A 88 6.29 -21.14 -5.55
CA ARG A 88 6.53 -22.57 -5.46
C ARG A 88 6.80 -22.95 -4.00
N VAL A 89 5.93 -23.78 -3.44
CA VAL A 89 6.01 -24.23 -2.04
C VAL A 89 5.66 -25.71 -1.92
N GLN A 90 6.11 -26.32 -0.83
CA GLN A 90 5.62 -27.62 -0.42
C GLN A 90 4.35 -27.44 0.41
N VAL A 91 3.30 -28.19 0.09
CA VAL A 91 2.03 -28.13 0.81
C VAL A 91 1.88 -29.40 1.67
N PRO A 92 1.83 -29.29 3.01
CA PRO A 92 1.71 -30.43 3.90
C PRO A 92 0.56 -31.37 3.52
N GLY A 93 0.85 -32.67 3.48
CA GLY A 93 -0.13 -33.71 3.11
C GLY A 93 -0.30 -33.94 1.60
N TYR A 94 0.44 -33.22 0.74
CA TYR A 94 0.40 -33.38 -0.71
C TYR A 94 1.80 -33.67 -1.28
N GLU A 95 1.88 -34.54 -2.28
CA GLU A 95 3.14 -34.83 -2.98
C GLU A 95 3.47 -33.75 -4.02
N GLY A 96 4.76 -33.42 -4.12
CA GLY A 96 5.30 -32.46 -5.09
C GLY A 96 5.11 -30.99 -4.69
N ASP A 97 5.83 -30.12 -5.39
CA ASP A 97 5.69 -28.68 -5.21
C ASP A 97 4.40 -28.18 -5.86
N ARG A 98 3.79 -27.17 -5.24
CA ARG A 98 2.56 -26.53 -5.67
C ARG A 98 2.69 -25.03 -5.61
N LYS A 99 1.72 -24.34 -6.22
CA LYS A 99 1.60 -22.91 -6.04
C LYS A 99 1.04 -22.62 -4.66
N PHE A 100 1.53 -21.58 -4.01
CA PHE A 100 1.11 -21.19 -2.67
C PHE A 100 -0.41 -21.05 -2.54
N ASN A 101 -1.07 -20.47 -3.53
CA ASN A 101 -2.54 -20.30 -3.52
C ASN A 101 -3.33 -21.62 -3.56
N GLU A 102 -2.71 -22.73 -3.97
CA GLU A 102 -3.35 -24.06 -3.89
C GLU A 102 -3.56 -24.50 -2.45
N ALA A 103 -2.74 -24.06 -1.48
CA ALA A 103 -2.93 -24.38 -0.07
C ALA A 103 -4.33 -23.97 0.42
N TYR A 104 -4.80 -22.79 0.00
CA TYR A 104 -6.15 -22.33 0.32
C TYR A 104 -7.23 -23.16 -0.38
N ALA A 105 -7.03 -23.50 -1.66
CA ALA A 105 -8.01 -24.32 -2.39
C ALA A 105 -8.11 -25.75 -1.82
N LEU A 106 -7.02 -26.28 -1.27
CA LEU A 106 -6.92 -27.64 -0.73
C LEU A 106 -7.40 -27.75 0.71
N GLY A 107 -7.06 -26.79 1.57
CA GLY A 107 -7.32 -26.86 3.01
C GLY A 107 -7.74 -25.55 3.64
N GLY A 108 -8.12 -24.55 2.84
CA GLY A 108 -8.61 -23.27 3.33
C GLY A 108 -7.57 -22.45 4.11
N PRO A 109 -8.04 -21.56 5.00
CA PRO A 109 -7.17 -20.79 5.89
C PRO A 109 -6.24 -21.63 6.75
N ASP A 110 -6.67 -22.83 7.20
CA ASP A 110 -5.86 -23.72 8.05
C ASP A 110 -4.57 -24.17 7.38
N LEU A 111 -4.69 -24.74 6.17
CA LEU A 111 -3.52 -25.23 5.45
C LEU A 111 -2.67 -24.07 4.91
N THR A 112 -3.29 -22.93 4.61
CA THR A 112 -2.57 -21.72 4.21
C THR A 112 -1.70 -21.20 5.36
N LEU A 113 -2.24 -21.15 6.58
CA LEU A 113 -1.48 -20.76 7.77
C LEU A 113 -0.29 -21.70 8.03
N GLU A 114 -0.49 -23.01 7.86
CA GLU A 114 0.58 -23.99 8.04
C GLU A 114 1.72 -23.77 7.04
N VAL A 115 1.39 -23.54 5.76
CA VAL A 115 2.38 -23.23 4.72
C VAL A 115 3.08 -21.90 4.98
N VAL A 116 2.36 -20.88 5.45
CA VAL A 116 2.96 -19.58 5.84
C VAL A 116 4.03 -19.78 6.91
N LYS A 117 3.71 -20.51 7.97
CA LYS A 117 4.67 -20.79 9.07
C LYS A 117 5.85 -21.62 8.63
N GLN A 118 5.63 -22.58 7.73
CA GLN A 118 6.71 -23.35 7.14
C GLN A 118 7.63 -22.45 6.30
N LEU A 119 7.05 -21.51 5.56
CA LEU A 119 7.79 -20.60 4.68
C LEU A 119 8.59 -19.55 5.47
N THR A 120 7.99 -18.95 6.49
CA THR A 120 8.59 -17.81 7.20
C THR A 120 9.28 -18.17 8.50
N GLY A 121 8.98 -19.34 9.08
CA GLY A 121 9.42 -19.68 10.44
C GLY A 121 8.72 -18.88 11.55
N GLU A 122 7.85 -17.94 11.19
CA GLU A 122 7.29 -16.96 12.13
C GLU A 122 5.96 -17.42 12.72
N PRO A 123 5.73 -17.15 14.03
CA PRO A 123 4.42 -17.34 14.60
C PRO A 123 3.42 -16.31 14.07
N VAL A 124 2.15 -16.72 14.07
CA VAL A 124 1.01 -15.88 13.68
C VAL A 124 0.05 -15.86 14.86
N ASN A 125 -0.34 -14.66 15.27
CA ASN A 125 -1.21 -14.44 16.41
C ASN A 125 -2.67 -14.40 15.97
N HIS A 126 -2.94 -13.79 14.82
CA HIS A 126 -4.30 -13.62 14.31
C HIS A 126 -4.41 -13.93 12.82
N VAL A 127 -5.58 -14.37 12.39
CA VAL A 127 -5.95 -14.54 10.99
C VAL A 127 -7.18 -13.69 10.72
N VAL A 128 -7.14 -12.96 9.62
CA VAL A 128 -8.24 -12.14 9.11
C VAL A 128 -8.50 -12.61 7.68
N ASN A 129 -9.67 -13.20 7.45
CA ASN A 129 -10.08 -13.62 6.11
C ASN A 129 -11.23 -12.76 5.62
N ILE A 130 -11.07 -12.19 4.43
CA ILE A 130 -11.99 -11.23 3.83
C ILE A 130 -12.36 -11.74 2.44
N ASP A 131 -13.65 -11.84 2.16
CA ASP A 131 -14.13 -12.11 0.80
C ASP A 131 -14.32 -10.82 0.01
N PHE A 132 -14.53 -10.92 -1.30
CA PHE A 132 -14.63 -9.74 -2.17
C PHE A 132 -15.78 -8.78 -1.85
N LEU A 133 -16.94 -9.31 -1.47
CA LEU A 133 -18.06 -8.45 -1.10
C LEU A 133 -17.76 -7.78 0.24
N GLY A 134 -17.15 -8.54 1.15
CA GLY A 134 -16.73 -8.02 2.43
C GLY A 134 -15.68 -6.93 2.33
N PHE A 135 -14.70 -7.07 1.43
CA PHE A 135 -13.75 -6.01 1.13
C PHE A 135 -14.44 -4.75 0.62
N ALA A 136 -15.35 -4.88 -0.35
CA ALA A 136 -16.06 -3.73 -0.92
C ALA A 136 -16.87 -2.99 0.17
N ASP A 137 -17.60 -3.72 1.00
CA ASP A 137 -18.40 -3.12 2.07
C ASP A 137 -17.55 -2.52 3.19
N ALA A 138 -16.43 -3.16 3.55
CA ALA A 138 -15.44 -2.60 4.47
C ALA A 138 -14.92 -1.25 3.96
N VAL A 139 -14.52 -1.17 2.68
CA VAL A 139 -14.08 0.10 2.08
C VAL A 139 -15.16 1.17 2.10
N ASN A 140 -16.41 0.82 1.79
CA ASN A 140 -17.52 1.78 1.87
C ASN A 140 -17.75 2.30 3.29
N SER A 141 -17.62 1.42 4.29
CA SER A 141 -17.86 1.79 5.68
C SER A 141 -16.81 2.73 6.26
N ILE A 142 -15.58 2.72 5.75
CA ILE A 142 -14.52 3.67 6.13
C ILE A 142 -14.54 4.97 5.30
N ASP A 143 -15.65 5.26 4.64
CA ASP A 143 -15.85 6.41 3.74
C ASP A 143 -14.92 6.42 2.50
N CYS A 144 -14.61 5.22 2.01
CA CYS A 144 -13.76 4.98 0.85
C CYS A 144 -12.30 5.42 1.05
N VAL A 145 -11.44 5.12 0.08
CA VAL A 145 -10.00 5.40 0.16
C VAL A 145 -9.59 6.29 -1.01
N TYR A 146 -8.75 7.29 -0.77
CA TYR A 146 -8.18 8.09 -1.85
C TYR A 146 -6.90 7.43 -2.32
N ILE A 147 -6.81 7.19 -3.62
CA ILE A 147 -5.69 6.49 -4.24
C ILE A 147 -5.21 7.30 -5.42
N ASP A 148 -3.90 7.48 -5.55
CA ASP A 148 -3.28 8.05 -6.74
C ASP A 148 -2.97 6.94 -7.75
N VAL A 149 -3.98 6.56 -8.53
CA VAL A 149 -3.88 5.45 -9.50
C VAL A 149 -2.80 5.80 -10.53
N ASP A 150 -1.75 5.00 -10.60
CA ASP A 150 -0.54 5.18 -11.43
C ASP A 150 -0.84 5.19 -12.93
N ARG A 151 -1.80 4.39 -13.39
CA ARG A 151 -2.20 4.28 -14.80
C ARG A 151 -3.64 3.80 -14.96
N ARG A 152 -4.15 3.71 -16.19
CA ARG A 152 -5.47 3.10 -16.41
C ARG A 152 -5.40 1.58 -16.29
N TYR A 153 -6.29 1.03 -15.47
CA TYR A 153 -6.54 -0.40 -15.35
C TYR A 153 -7.80 -0.77 -16.10
N LEU A 154 -7.66 -1.41 -17.26
CA LEU A 154 -8.79 -1.82 -18.11
C LEU A 154 -8.78 -3.33 -18.38
N ILE A 155 -9.89 -3.98 -18.02
CA ILE A 155 -10.29 -5.31 -18.46
C ILE A 155 -11.68 -5.12 -19.08
N PRO A 156 -11.81 -5.16 -20.42
CA PRO A 156 -13.07 -4.87 -21.07
C PRO A 156 -14.10 -5.98 -20.80
N PRO A 157 -15.42 -5.67 -20.83
CA PRO A 157 -16.49 -6.65 -20.58
C PRO A 157 -16.42 -7.88 -21.49
N GLU A 158 -15.90 -7.71 -22.71
CA GLU A 158 -15.81 -8.76 -23.73
C GLU A 158 -14.64 -9.74 -23.50
N SER A 159 -13.79 -9.49 -22.51
CA SER A 159 -12.60 -10.29 -22.22
C SER A 159 -12.89 -11.67 -21.61
N GLY A 160 -14.13 -11.89 -21.12
CA GLY A 160 -14.49 -13.09 -20.36
C GLY A 160 -13.95 -13.11 -18.91
N TYR A 161 -13.21 -12.07 -18.50
CA TYR A 161 -12.81 -11.82 -17.12
C TYR A 161 -13.78 -10.84 -16.44
N ALA A 162 -13.63 -10.66 -15.12
CA ALA A 162 -14.36 -9.62 -14.42
C ALA A 162 -13.94 -8.24 -14.96
N GLU A 163 -14.92 -7.43 -15.33
CA GLU A 163 -14.69 -6.06 -15.82
C GLU A 163 -13.93 -5.24 -14.78
N ILE A 164 -12.90 -4.54 -15.24
CA ILE A 164 -12.14 -3.56 -14.47
C ILE A 164 -12.01 -2.34 -15.36
N ASP A 165 -12.33 -1.17 -14.83
CA ASP A 165 -12.07 0.09 -15.52
C ASP A 165 -11.79 1.18 -14.49
N ILE A 166 -10.52 1.41 -14.20
CA ILE A 166 -10.09 2.45 -13.26
C ILE A 166 -9.13 3.35 -14.01
N GLU A 167 -9.51 4.62 -14.10
CA GLU A 167 -8.75 5.65 -14.78
C GLU A 167 -7.53 6.07 -13.95
N ALA A 168 -6.48 6.56 -14.58
CA ALA A 168 -5.34 7.13 -13.86
C ALA A 168 -5.74 8.41 -13.10
N GLY A 169 -5.11 8.66 -11.96
CA GLY A 169 -5.27 9.89 -11.19
C GLY A 169 -5.71 9.69 -9.74
N TYR A 170 -5.56 10.77 -8.96
CA TYR A 170 -5.97 10.84 -7.56
C TYR A 170 -7.49 10.85 -7.41
N GLN A 171 -8.05 9.77 -6.91
CA GLN A 171 -9.50 9.59 -6.86
C GLN A 171 -9.93 8.81 -5.63
N ARG A 172 -11.19 9.00 -5.24
CA ARG A 172 -11.82 8.27 -4.14
C ARG A 172 -12.40 6.94 -4.65
N LEU A 173 -11.79 5.83 -4.24
CA LEU A 173 -12.21 4.48 -4.60
C LEU A 173 -13.09 3.87 -3.51
N CYS A 174 -14.34 3.58 -3.87
CA CYS A 174 -15.35 2.96 -3.02
C CYS A 174 -15.65 1.53 -3.48
N GLY A 175 -16.05 0.66 -2.56
CA GLY A 175 -16.68 -0.63 -2.86
C GLY A 175 -16.01 -1.43 -3.96
N LEU A 176 -16.79 -1.73 -5.02
CA LEU A 176 -16.32 -2.52 -6.16
C LEU A 176 -15.19 -1.84 -6.96
N LYS A 177 -15.08 -0.51 -6.96
CA LYS A 177 -13.97 0.19 -7.63
C LYS A 177 -12.65 -0.03 -6.88
N ALA A 178 -12.67 0.01 -5.55
CA ALA A 178 -11.51 -0.39 -4.75
C ALA A 178 -11.15 -1.86 -4.98
N LEU A 179 -12.17 -2.74 -5.07
CA LEU A 179 -11.94 -4.15 -5.35
C LEU A 179 -11.32 -4.38 -6.75
N GLN A 180 -11.79 -3.65 -7.76
CA GLN A 180 -11.20 -3.66 -9.09
C GLN A 180 -9.71 -3.27 -9.06
N TYR A 181 -9.35 -2.27 -8.24
CA TYR A 181 -7.98 -1.77 -8.12
C TYR A 181 -7.04 -2.84 -7.59
N VAL A 182 -7.35 -3.40 -6.43
CA VAL A 182 -6.51 -4.40 -5.74
C VAL A 182 -6.46 -5.75 -6.44
N ARG A 183 -7.37 -6.02 -7.40
CA ARG A 183 -7.46 -7.30 -8.12
C ARG A 183 -6.86 -7.27 -9.53
N TYR A 184 -6.61 -6.10 -10.10
CA TYR A 184 -6.12 -6.02 -11.47
C TYR A 184 -4.75 -6.71 -11.61
N ARG A 185 -4.60 -7.53 -12.66
CA ARG A 185 -3.38 -8.29 -12.96
C ARG A 185 -3.16 -8.58 -14.45
N GLN A 186 -3.91 -7.94 -15.35
CA GLN A 186 -3.87 -8.36 -16.76
C GLN A 186 -2.58 -7.93 -17.47
N THR A 187 -2.09 -6.73 -17.15
CA THR A 187 -0.84 -6.18 -17.68
C THR A 187 0.24 -6.01 -16.60
N ASP A 188 0.05 -6.66 -15.46
CA ASP A 188 0.96 -6.66 -14.31
C ASP A 188 1.47 -8.06 -14.01
N ASP A 189 2.49 -8.13 -13.17
CA ASP A 189 2.86 -9.33 -12.44
C ASP A 189 2.28 -9.37 -11.01
N ASP A 190 2.51 -10.49 -10.33
CA ASP A 190 2.07 -10.68 -8.94
C ASP A 190 2.76 -9.71 -7.95
N LEU A 191 3.95 -9.19 -8.29
CA LEU A 191 4.71 -8.26 -7.44
C LEU A 191 4.13 -6.84 -7.52
N VAL A 192 3.85 -6.32 -8.71
CA VAL A 192 3.19 -5.02 -8.91
C VAL A 192 1.78 -5.03 -8.30
N ARG A 193 1.05 -6.13 -8.44
CA ARG A 193 -0.24 -6.29 -7.76
C ARG A 193 -0.08 -6.27 -6.24
N SER A 194 0.93 -6.95 -5.69
CA SER A 194 1.20 -6.97 -4.25
C SER A 194 1.55 -5.57 -3.74
N ALA A 195 2.41 -4.83 -4.46
CA ALA A 195 2.75 -3.45 -4.15
C ALA A 195 1.50 -2.54 -4.17
N ARG A 196 0.60 -2.72 -5.15
CA ARG A 196 -0.68 -2.01 -5.21
C ARG A 196 -1.57 -2.29 -4.00
N GLN A 197 -1.61 -3.53 -3.53
CA GLN A 197 -2.39 -3.94 -2.37
C GLN A 197 -1.84 -3.31 -1.08
N GLN A 198 -0.51 -3.28 -0.95
CA GLN A 198 0.15 -2.60 0.17
C GLN A 198 -0.12 -1.09 0.12
N ASP A 199 0.01 -0.45 -1.06
CA ASP A 199 -0.30 0.97 -1.23
C ASP A 199 -1.75 1.31 -0.85
N PHE A 200 -2.69 0.45 -1.25
CA PHE A 200 -4.09 0.58 -0.84
C PHE A 200 -4.26 0.53 0.68
N LEU A 201 -3.60 -0.41 1.36
CA LEU A 201 -3.65 -0.52 2.83
C LEU A 201 -3.03 0.69 3.53
N ARG A 202 -1.93 1.23 3.00
CA ARG A 202 -1.30 2.46 3.49
C ARG A 202 -2.27 3.65 3.41
N GLU A 203 -2.88 3.88 2.24
CA GLU A 203 -3.81 5.00 2.05
C GLU A 203 -5.12 4.79 2.85
N ALA A 204 -5.59 3.53 2.99
CA ALA A 204 -6.75 3.19 3.82
C ALA A 204 -6.49 3.50 5.31
N ARG A 205 -5.27 3.24 5.79
CA ARG A 205 -4.89 3.54 7.18
C ARG A 205 -4.96 5.03 7.48
N GLN A 206 -4.54 5.89 6.55
CA GLN A 206 -4.62 7.35 6.75
C GLN A 206 -6.07 7.84 6.96
N LYS A 207 -7.07 7.10 6.45
CA LYS A 207 -8.50 7.43 6.63
C LYS A 207 -9.08 7.04 7.97
N VAL A 208 -8.48 6.04 8.61
CA VAL A 208 -9.04 5.43 9.81
C VAL A 208 -8.01 5.54 10.93
N PRO A 209 -7.80 6.75 11.49
CA PRO A 209 -6.90 6.88 12.62
C PRO A 209 -7.46 6.04 13.78
N PRO A 210 -6.62 5.39 14.60
CA PRO A 210 -7.10 4.54 15.71
C PRO A 210 -8.03 5.26 16.69
N SER A 211 -7.90 6.58 16.81
CA SER A 211 -8.80 7.42 17.60
C SER A 211 -10.25 7.41 17.09
N LYS A 212 -10.45 7.38 15.77
CA LYS A 212 -11.78 7.32 15.14
C LYS A 212 -12.44 5.96 15.41
N LEU A 213 -11.67 4.87 15.33
CA LEU A 213 -12.11 3.51 15.66
C LEU A 213 -12.65 3.38 17.09
N ILE A 214 -12.01 4.02 18.07
CA ILE A 214 -12.49 4.02 19.45
C ILE A 214 -13.77 4.86 19.62
N SER A 215 -13.93 5.91 18.81
CA SER A 215 -15.00 6.88 18.96
C SER A 215 -16.29 6.54 18.19
N ASP A 216 -16.21 5.82 17.05
CA ASP A 216 -17.38 5.44 16.25
C ASP A 216 -17.69 3.94 16.34
N ARG A 217 -18.60 3.65 17.25
CA ARG A 217 -19.10 2.30 17.53
C ARG A 217 -19.74 1.62 16.31
N ASN A 218 -20.50 2.35 15.51
CA ASN A 218 -21.32 1.75 14.46
C ASN A 218 -20.50 1.49 13.19
N GLU A 219 -19.52 2.33 12.91
CA GLU A 219 -18.56 2.15 11.83
C GLU A 219 -17.70 0.90 12.09
N LEU A 220 -17.16 0.75 13.32
CA LEU A 220 -16.34 -0.40 13.70
C LEU A 220 -17.12 -1.72 13.68
N LEU A 221 -18.37 -1.74 14.17
CA LEU A 221 -19.20 -2.96 14.08
C LEU A 221 -19.41 -3.38 12.61
N LYS A 222 -19.77 -2.47 11.71
CA LYS A 222 -20.02 -2.81 10.30
C LYS A 222 -18.80 -3.29 9.54
N VAL A 223 -17.63 -2.67 9.77
CA VAL A 223 -16.36 -3.06 9.12
C VAL A 223 -16.00 -4.50 9.50
N PHE A 224 -16.16 -4.84 10.77
CA PHE A 224 -15.56 -6.04 11.36
C PHE A 224 -16.52 -7.24 11.46
N THR A 225 -17.85 -7.09 11.48
CA THR A 225 -18.75 -8.23 11.80
C THR A 225 -19.38 -8.95 10.61
N ASP A 226 -19.80 -8.24 9.56
CA ASP A 226 -20.69 -8.86 8.55
C ASP A 226 -19.93 -9.58 7.43
N TYR A 227 -18.61 -9.36 7.37
CA TYR A 227 -17.83 -9.44 6.13
C TYR A 227 -16.37 -9.89 6.32
N THR A 228 -15.94 -9.98 7.57
CA THR A 228 -14.61 -10.39 7.97
C THR A 228 -14.76 -11.57 8.90
N THR A 229 -14.08 -12.68 8.62
CA THR A 229 -13.92 -13.74 9.62
C THR A 229 -12.55 -13.59 10.28
N SER A 230 -12.53 -13.61 11.62
CA SER A 230 -11.30 -13.59 12.38
C SER A 230 -11.32 -14.59 13.53
N ASP A 231 -10.15 -14.97 14.01
CA ASP A 231 -9.98 -15.69 15.26
C ASP A 231 -10.26 -14.80 16.49
N ILE A 232 -10.26 -13.47 16.35
CA ILE A 232 -10.57 -12.52 17.43
C ILE A 232 -12.06 -12.59 17.76
N ASN A 233 -12.41 -13.39 18.77
CA ASN A 233 -13.80 -13.72 19.09
C ASN A 233 -14.22 -13.37 20.53
N ASP A 234 -13.31 -12.82 21.33
CA ASP A 234 -13.57 -12.36 22.67
C ASP A 234 -13.22 -10.86 22.87
N PRO A 235 -13.92 -10.17 23.77
CA PRO A 235 -13.74 -8.73 23.99
C PRO A 235 -12.36 -8.35 24.52
N VAL A 236 -11.64 -9.27 25.18
CA VAL A 236 -10.32 -8.97 25.75
C VAL A 236 -9.30 -8.93 24.63
N THR A 237 -9.22 -9.98 23.81
CA THR A 237 -8.34 -10.04 22.64
C THR A 237 -8.61 -8.87 21.68
N LEU A 238 -9.88 -8.54 21.43
CA LEU A 238 -10.24 -7.38 20.61
C LEU A 238 -9.74 -6.05 21.20
N LEU A 239 -9.89 -5.86 22.51
CA LEU A 239 -9.40 -4.66 23.19
C LEU A 239 -7.87 -4.59 23.16
N GLU A 240 -7.20 -5.74 23.27
CA GLU A 240 -5.75 -5.85 23.18
C GLU A 240 -5.23 -5.49 21.80
N PHE A 241 -5.86 -6.01 20.74
CA PHE A 241 -5.57 -5.63 19.36
C PHE A 241 -5.79 -4.12 19.12
N ILE A 242 -6.91 -3.55 19.56
CA ILE A 242 -7.17 -2.11 19.44
C ILE A 242 -6.12 -1.28 20.19
N LYS A 243 -5.70 -1.70 21.40
CA LYS A 243 -4.63 -1.02 22.15
C LYS A 243 -3.31 -1.05 21.38
N THR A 244 -2.96 -2.17 20.76
CA THR A 244 -1.78 -2.31 19.90
C THR A 244 -1.86 -1.31 18.73
N LEU A 245 -2.98 -1.28 18.00
CA LEU A 245 -3.20 -0.33 16.90
C LEU A 245 -3.09 1.14 17.32
N VAL A 246 -3.59 1.50 18.50
CA VAL A 246 -3.51 2.86 19.03
C VAL A 246 -2.07 3.29 19.32
N ARG A 247 -1.24 2.39 19.85
CA ARG A 247 0.18 2.68 20.14
C ARG A 247 0.98 2.95 18.87
N VAL A 248 0.58 2.34 17.76
CA VAL A 248 1.24 2.53 16.47
C VAL A 248 0.54 3.54 15.58
N GLY A 249 -0.45 4.30 16.06
CA GLY A 249 -1.37 5.06 15.19
C GLY A 249 -0.71 5.96 14.14
N ASP A 250 0.40 6.61 14.50
CA ASP A 250 1.11 7.56 13.63
C ASP A 250 2.44 7.01 13.07
N VAL A 251 2.72 5.72 13.25
CA VAL A 251 4.00 5.13 12.80
C VAL A 251 4.01 4.84 11.30
N PRO A 252 5.15 4.93 10.60
CA PRO A 252 5.23 4.57 9.19
C PRO A 252 4.85 3.11 8.93
N VAL A 253 4.37 2.83 7.71
CA VAL A 253 4.16 1.47 7.20
C VAL A 253 5.37 1.11 6.36
N ASN A 254 6.07 0.04 6.72
CA ASN A 254 7.13 -0.55 5.91
C ASN A 254 6.55 -1.62 4.98
N GLU A 255 6.79 -1.47 3.68
CA GLU A 255 6.39 -2.45 2.66
C GLU A 255 7.61 -3.27 2.27
N VAL A 256 7.66 -4.50 2.80
CA VAL A 256 8.72 -5.45 2.47
C VAL A 256 8.40 -6.07 1.12
N GLN A 257 9.36 -6.01 0.20
CA GLN A 257 9.24 -6.65 -1.10
C GLN A 257 9.58 -8.13 -0.97
N PHE A 258 8.71 -9.00 -1.47
CA PHE A 258 9.01 -10.41 -1.52
C PHE A 258 10.02 -10.69 -2.65
N PRO A 259 11.17 -11.33 -2.38
CA PRO A 259 12.26 -11.48 -3.33
C PRO A 259 12.02 -12.66 -4.29
N ALA A 260 10.86 -12.66 -4.95
CA ALA A 260 10.50 -13.67 -5.91
C ALA A 260 11.05 -13.37 -7.30
N VAL A 261 11.59 -14.41 -7.94
CA VAL A 261 11.99 -14.43 -9.35
C VAL A 261 11.09 -15.41 -10.11
N TYR A 262 11.03 -15.28 -11.43
CA TYR A 262 10.32 -16.27 -12.23
C TYR A 262 11.08 -17.59 -12.23
N GLY A 263 10.36 -18.69 -12.02
CA GLY A 263 10.90 -20.04 -12.18
C GLY A 263 11.12 -20.38 -13.66
N GLU A 264 11.46 -21.65 -13.92
CA GLU A 264 11.71 -22.13 -15.29
C GLU A 264 10.55 -21.79 -16.25
N GLU A 265 10.91 -21.38 -17.47
CA GLU A 265 9.96 -20.94 -18.50
C GLU A 265 8.90 -22.02 -18.77
N GLY A 266 7.62 -21.62 -18.75
CA GLY A 266 6.49 -22.52 -18.98
C GLY A 266 5.93 -23.23 -17.75
N THR A 267 6.58 -23.13 -16.59
CA THR A 267 6.04 -23.68 -15.33
C THR A 267 4.99 -22.78 -14.70
N GLY A 268 5.13 -21.46 -14.89
CA GLY A 268 4.25 -20.45 -14.29
C GLY A 268 4.40 -20.32 -12.77
N PHE A 269 5.47 -20.86 -12.19
CA PHE A 269 5.87 -20.62 -10.80
C PHE A 269 6.66 -19.31 -10.67
N VAL A 270 6.57 -18.72 -9.49
CA VAL A 270 7.64 -17.85 -8.99
C VAL A 270 8.41 -18.58 -7.89
N GLU A 271 9.69 -18.31 -7.78
CA GLU A 271 10.62 -19.00 -6.89
C GLU A 271 11.40 -17.94 -6.09
N ALA A 272 11.79 -18.28 -4.87
CA ALA A 272 12.71 -17.51 -4.06
C ALA A 272 13.63 -18.50 -3.35
N SER A 273 14.90 -18.14 -3.15
CA SER A 273 15.80 -18.99 -2.36
C SER A 273 15.45 -18.86 -0.88
N ASP A 274 15.81 -19.87 -0.09
CA ASP A 274 15.59 -19.86 1.36
C ASP A 274 16.28 -18.64 1.99
N GLU A 275 17.50 -18.30 1.56
CA GLU A 275 18.23 -17.13 2.07
C GLU A 275 17.53 -15.81 1.76
N ALA A 276 16.92 -15.67 0.58
CA ALA A 276 16.19 -14.47 0.21
C ALA A 276 14.89 -14.35 1.02
N ILE A 277 14.20 -15.47 1.25
CA ILE A 277 13.01 -15.50 2.11
C ILE A 277 13.39 -15.12 3.54
N GLU A 278 14.49 -15.66 4.08
CA GLU A 278 15.03 -15.30 5.40
C GLU A 278 15.34 -13.80 5.48
N GLU A 279 15.99 -13.20 4.47
CA GLU A 279 16.27 -11.76 4.43
C GLU A 279 14.99 -10.90 4.44
N ALA A 280 13.97 -11.29 3.67
CA ALA A 280 12.69 -10.59 3.67
C ALA A 280 11.93 -10.75 4.99
N VAL A 281 12.01 -11.91 5.63
CA VAL A 281 11.45 -12.13 6.97
C VAL A 281 12.22 -11.29 8.00
N ASP A 282 13.55 -11.25 7.91
CA ASP A 282 14.37 -10.41 8.76
C ASP A 282 14.03 -8.93 8.56
N GLU A 283 13.85 -8.43 7.34
CA GLU A 283 13.39 -7.05 7.11
C GLU A 283 12.01 -6.80 7.74
N PHE A 284 11.09 -7.76 7.57
CA PHE A 284 9.75 -7.73 8.13
C PHE A 284 9.76 -7.65 9.66
N LEU A 285 10.70 -8.33 10.33
CA LEU A 285 10.85 -8.39 11.79
C LEU A 285 11.75 -7.32 12.38
N ALA A 286 12.87 -7.04 11.71
CA ALA A 286 13.96 -6.19 12.18
C ALA A 286 13.46 -4.77 12.35
N GLN A 287 12.58 -4.29 11.46
CA GLN A 287 11.99 -2.96 11.52
C GLN A 287 13.01 -1.86 11.86
N ASP A 288 14.27 -2.05 11.45
CA ASP A 288 15.22 -0.97 11.31
C ASP A 288 14.75 -0.17 10.09
N VAL A 289 13.64 0.56 10.25
CA VAL A 289 13.31 1.64 9.33
C VAL A 289 14.46 2.62 9.50
N PRO A 290 15.40 2.71 8.55
CA PRO A 290 16.47 3.66 8.69
C PRO A 290 15.80 5.03 8.83
N PRO A 291 16.20 5.88 9.79
CA PRO A 291 15.68 7.23 9.80
C PRO A 291 15.92 7.84 8.41
N PRO A 292 15.00 8.67 7.90
CA PRO A 292 15.21 9.36 6.63
C PRO A 292 16.63 9.93 6.61
N PRO A 293 17.35 9.85 5.48
CA PRO A 293 18.74 10.30 5.41
C PRO A 293 18.82 11.71 6.00
N SER A 294 19.62 11.87 7.06
CA SER A 294 19.69 13.14 7.77
C SER A 294 20.23 14.20 6.80
N GLY A 295 19.36 15.10 6.35
CA GLY A 295 19.69 16.18 5.42
C GLY A 295 20.88 16.98 5.94
N GLY A 296 22.05 16.77 5.34
CA GLY A 296 23.24 17.55 5.59
C GLY A 296 23.05 18.95 5.06
N SER A 297 22.47 19.84 5.89
CA SER A 297 22.57 21.28 5.68
C SER A 297 24.03 21.67 5.89
N GLY A 298 24.82 21.65 4.81
CA GLY A 298 26.17 22.18 4.76
C GLY A 298 26.16 23.70 4.88
N GLY A 299 25.85 24.21 6.08
CA GLY A 299 26.14 25.59 6.46
C GLY A 299 27.64 25.79 6.48
N GLY A 300 28.13 26.62 5.57
CA GLY A 300 29.55 26.92 5.44
C GLY A 300 30.10 27.59 6.69
N ASP A 301 31.15 26.99 7.24
CA ASP A 301 32.13 27.69 8.07
C ASP A 301 33.50 27.62 7.36
N ASP A 302 33.98 28.80 6.96
CA ASP A 302 35.30 29.01 6.40
C ASP A 302 36.39 28.64 7.42
N GLN A 303 37.00 27.47 7.27
CA GLN A 303 38.34 27.22 7.80
C GLN A 303 39.31 26.76 6.71
N LYS A 304 40.23 27.67 6.38
CA LYS A 304 41.43 27.42 5.57
C LYS A 304 42.30 26.33 6.21
N GLY A 305 42.56 25.26 5.46
CA GLY A 305 43.79 24.46 5.64
C GLY A 305 43.74 23.04 5.08
N GLY A 306 44.53 22.78 4.03
CA GLY A 306 45.07 21.44 3.71
C GLY A 306 44.54 20.81 2.42
N ASP A 307 45.41 20.68 1.42
CA ASP A 307 45.20 19.81 0.25
C ASP A 307 44.98 18.36 0.70
N GLY A 308 43.75 17.88 0.57
CA GLY A 308 43.36 16.48 0.64
C GLY A 308 42.24 16.26 -0.36
N ASP A 309 42.31 15.17 -1.13
CA ASP A 309 41.32 14.79 -2.15
C ASP A 309 39.90 15.03 -1.63
N LYS A 310 39.16 15.90 -2.33
CA LYS A 310 37.73 16.04 -2.11
C LYS A 310 37.08 14.69 -2.47
N PRO A 311 36.17 14.16 -1.63
CA PRO A 311 35.28 13.11 -2.10
C PRO A 311 34.53 13.63 -3.34
N ASP A 312 34.49 12.84 -4.41
CA ASP A 312 33.75 13.16 -5.62
C ASP A 312 32.32 13.57 -5.23
N GLU A 313 31.90 14.77 -5.65
CA GLU A 313 30.48 15.15 -5.58
C GLU A 313 29.66 14.08 -6.30
N PRO A 314 28.53 13.61 -5.73
CA PRO A 314 27.69 12.64 -6.42
C PRO A 314 27.31 13.22 -7.79
N SER A 315 27.67 12.50 -8.84
CA SER A 315 27.31 12.87 -10.21
C SER A 315 25.79 12.96 -10.32
N ALA A 316 25.27 14.03 -10.92
CA ALA A 316 23.85 14.18 -11.18
C ALA A 316 23.26 12.90 -11.82
N PRO A 317 22.03 12.49 -11.44
CA PRO A 317 21.44 11.27 -11.95
C PRO A 317 21.31 11.34 -13.48
N GLU A 318 21.39 10.18 -14.14
CA GLU A 318 21.13 10.11 -15.57
C GLU A 318 19.64 10.41 -15.83
N MET A 319 19.39 11.48 -16.58
CA MET A 319 18.05 11.98 -16.92
C MET A 319 17.98 12.35 -18.40
N ILE A 320 16.79 12.27 -18.99
CA ILE A 320 16.52 12.71 -20.35
C ILE A 320 15.73 14.03 -20.35
N ASP A 321 16.05 14.92 -21.30
CA ASP A 321 15.23 16.12 -21.55
C ASP A 321 13.88 15.69 -22.14
N SER A 322 12.81 15.99 -21.40
CA SER A 322 11.44 15.68 -21.76
C SER A 322 10.60 16.93 -22.03
N THR A 323 11.21 18.12 -22.07
CA THR A 323 10.50 19.41 -22.14
C THR A 323 9.44 19.47 -23.24
N SER A 324 9.79 19.04 -24.46
CA SER A 324 8.85 19.04 -25.60
C SER A 324 7.67 18.09 -25.39
N MET A 325 7.93 16.91 -24.82
CA MET A 325 6.92 15.89 -24.55
C MET A 325 6.03 16.30 -23.36
N GLY A 326 6.64 16.77 -22.28
CA GLY A 326 5.94 17.28 -21.10
C GLY A 326 5.02 18.45 -21.43
N GLN A 327 5.47 19.41 -22.24
CA GLN A 327 4.63 20.52 -22.70
C GLN A 327 3.43 20.02 -23.52
N ALA A 328 3.65 19.09 -24.45
CA ALA A 328 2.56 18.52 -25.25
C ALA A 328 1.53 17.78 -24.37
N THR A 329 1.98 17.04 -23.35
CA THR A 329 1.09 16.39 -22.38
C THR A 329 0.40 17.40 -21.47
N ALA A 330 1.05 18.50 -21.10
CA ALA A 330 0.44 19.61 -20.36
C ALA A 330 -0.74 20.21 -21.12
N ASP A 331 -0.62 20.37 -22.44
CA ASP A 331 -1.69 20.86 -23.29
C ASP A 331 -2.87 19.89 -23.41
N LEU A 332 -2.64 18.58 -23.26
CA LEU A 332 -3.71 17.57 -23.25
C LEU A 332 -4.55 17.61 -21.97
N VAL A 333 -3.90 17.85 -20.82
CA VAL A 333 -4.57 17.84 -19.51
C VAL A 333 -5.12 19.21 -19.10
N ASP A 334 -4.72 20.29 -19.78
CA ASP A 334 -5.19 21.65 -19.52
C ASP A 334 -6.71 21.79 -19.71
N ASP A 335 -7.43 21.76 -18.60
CA ASP A 335 -8.86 22.06 -18.53
C ASP A 335 -9.05 23.35 -17.72
N LYS A 336 -9.79 24.31 -18.28
CA LYS A 336 -10.18 25.57 -17.61
C LYS A 336 -10.85 25.37 -16.24
N LYS A 337 -11.41 24.18 -15.99
CA LYS A 337 -12.01 23.80 -14.71
C LYS A 337 -10.98 23.48 -13.63
N LEU A 338 -9.73 23.16 -13.97
CA LEU A 338 -8.65 22.88 -13.02
C LEU A 338 -8.46 24.07 -12.06
N LYS A 339 -8.45 25.30 -12.61
CA LYS A 339 -8.20 26.55 -11.87
C LYS A 339 -6.88 26.55 -11.08
N ILE A 340 -5.88 25.86 -11.61
CA ILE A 340 -4.50 25.85 -11.12
C ILE A 340 -3.57 25.90 -12.32
N PRO A 341 -2.33 26.41 -12.17
CA PRO A 341 -1.29 26.21 -13.17
C PRO A 341 -1.00 24.72 -13.36
N VAL A 342 -0.73 24.30 -14.61
CA VAL A 342 -0.30 22.93 -14.91
C VAL A 342 1.23 22.91 -14.88
N TYR A 343 1.79 22.10 -13.99
CA TYR A 343 3.22 21.79 -13.95
C TYR A 343 3.51 20.50 -14.72
N PHE A 344 4.54 20.51 -15.56
CA PHE A 344 4.93 19.38 -16.41
C PHE A 344 6.43 19.06 -16.26
N PRO A 345 6.83 17.79 -16.50
CA PRO A 345 8.23 17.39 -16.38
C PRO A 345 9.07 17.93 -17.54
N THR A 346 10.23 18.48 -17.20
CA THR A 346 11.32 18.75 -18.16
C THR A 346 12.40 17.68 -18.11
N LEU A 347 12.39 16.84 -17.08
CA LEU A 347 13.31 15.72 -16.86
C LEU A 347 12.52 14.45 -16.58
N LEU A 348 12.92 13.34 -17.20
CA LEU A 348 12.43 11.99 -16.93
C LEU A 348 13.61 11.01 -16.85
N THR A 349 13.39 9.83 -16.29
CA THR A 349 14.42 8.77 -16.32
C THR A 349 14.62 8.25 -17.75
N PRO A 350 15.81 7.68 -18.07
CA PRO A 350 16.06 7.07 -19.37
C PRO A 350 14.97 6.07 -19.77
N GLU A 351 14.71 5.98 -21.08
CA GLU A 351 13.69 5.11 -21.68
C GLU A 351 12.23 5.44 -21.32
N SER A 352 11.99 6.45 -20.48
CA SER A 352 10.64 6.88 -20.14
C SER A 352 9.92 7.58 -21.30
N VAL A 353 8.63 7.28 -21.44
CA VAL A 353 7.70 7.98 -22.33
C VAL A 353 6.46 8.42 -21.55
N LEU A 354 5.90 9.59 -21.89
CA LEU A 354 4.57 9.96 -21.39
C LEU A 354 3.51 9.23 -22.21
N ASN A 355 2.63 8.48 -21.53
CA ASN A 355 1.61 7.67 -22.19
C ASN A 355 0.27 8.43 -22.33
N ASP A 356 -0.73 7.76 -22.91
CA ASP A 356 -2.06 8.28 -23.19
C ASP A 356 -3.04 8.22 -22.01
N ASP A 357 -2.59 7.77 -20.83
CA ASP A 357 -3.38 7.83 -19.60
C ASP A 357 -3.41 9.23 -18.98
N ALA A 358 -2.66 10.18 -19.53
CA ALA A 358 -2.65 11.56 -19.06
C ALA A 358 -4.03 12.21 -19.19
N ARG A 359 -4.55 12.75 -18.08
CA ARG A 359 -5.91 13.30 -18.03
C ARG A 359 -6.09 14.32 -16.92
N SER A 360 -7.11 15.16 -17.07
CA SER A 360 -7.73 15.91 -15.97
C SER A 360 -9.03 15.25 -15.51
N PHE A 361 -9.37 15.41 -14.23
CA PHE A 361 -10.47 14.70 -13.60
C PHE A 361 -11.08 15.48 -12.43
N PRO A 362 -12.37 15.25 -12.10
CA PRO A 362 -12.94 15.63 -10.81
C PRO A 362 -12.37 14.75 -9.69
N ILE A 363 -12.31 15.29 -8.49
CA ILE A 363 -11.95 14.56 -7.27
C ILE A 363 -13.08 14.80 -6.27
N ASP A 364 -13.74 13.73 -5.85
CA ASP A 364 -14.78 13.79 -4.82
C ASP A 364 -14.11 14.02 -3.47
N GLY A 365 -14.29 15.20 -2.88
CA GLY A 365 -13.73 15.57 -1.58
C GLY A 365 -14.51 14.99 -0.39
N PRO A 366 -14.10 15.29 0.85
CA PRO A 366 -14.86 14.95 2.04
C PRO A 366 -16.23 15.66 2.02
N GLY A 367 -17.30 14.95 2.40
CA GLY A 367 -18.66 15.50 2.37
C GLY A 367 -19.13 15.82 0.94
N ASP A 368 -19.52 17.07 0.71
CA ASP A 368 -20.01 17.57 -0.59
C ASP A 368 -18.94 18.38 -1.37
N ASP A 369 -17.70 18.42 -0.87
CA ASP A 369 -16.61 19.16 -1.52
C ASP A 369 -16.22 18.49 -2.85
N ALA A 370 -15.87 19.32 -3.84
CA ALA A 370 -15.47 18.85 -5.16
C ALA A 370 -14.22 19.59 -5.62
N TYR A 371 -13.18 18.82 -5.92
CA TYR A 371 -11.90 19.32 -6.40
C TYR A 371 -11.67 18.88 -7.84
N ARG A 372 -10.58 19.38 -8.42
CA ARG A 372 -10.11 19.03 -9.76
C ARG A 372 -8.63 18.72 -9.68
N GLY A 373 -8.20 17.74 -10.47
CA GLY A 373 -6.79 17.44 -10.60
C GLY A 373 -6.46 16.97 -12.00
N TYR A 374 -5.17 16.82 -12.25
CA TYR A 374 -4.62 16.19 -13.43
C TYR A 374 -3.53 15.20 -13.05
N LYS A 375 -3.28 14.25 -13.95
CA LYS A 375 -2.17 13.31 -13.86
C LYS A 375 -1.53 13.18 -15.23
N MET A 376 -0.20 13.20 -15.24
CA MET A 376 0.63 12.76 -16.35
C MET A 376 1.31 11.46 -15.92
N VAL A 377 1.33 10.48 -16.81
CA VAL A 377 1.87 9.15 -16.50
C VAL A 377 3.08 8.92 -17.39
N ALA A 378 4.23 8.71 -16.77
CA ALA A 378 5.44 8.26 -17.42
C ALA A 378 5.56 6.75 -17.27
N ALA A 379 5.95 6.07 -18.34
CA ALA A 379 6.16 4.63 -18.36
C ALA A 379 7.55 4.29 -18.92
N PHE A 380 8.21 3.30 -18.34
CA PHE A 380 9.46 2.74 -18.83
C PHE A 380 9.46 1.22 -18.66
N THR A 381 10.42 0.52 -19.27
CA THR A 381 10.57 -0.92 -19.04
C THR A 381 11.37 -1.13 -17.76
N GLY A 382 10.75 -1.71 -16.74
CA GLY A 382 11.40 -1.99 -15.47
C GLY A 382 12.47 -3.09 -15.58
N PRO A 383 13.30 -3.27 -14.55
CA PRO A 383 14.42 -4.23 -14.54
C PRO A 383 14.00 -5.68 -14.83
N ARG A 384 12.74 -6.01 -14.56
CA ARG A 384 12.16 -7.36 -14.73
C ARG A 384 11.42 -7.54 -16.08
N GLY A 385 11.53 -6.57 -16.99
CA GLY A 385 10.91 -6.61 -18.32
C GLY A 385 9.41 -6.27 -18.35
N PHE A 386 8.85 -5.82 -17.22
CA PHE A 386 7.47 -5.34 -17.11
C PHE A 386 7.43 -3.82 -17.19
N PRO A 387 6.36 -3.23 -17.74
CA PRO A 387 6.22 -1.78 -17.74
C PRO A 387 6.03 -1.28 -16.30
N GLU A 388 6.76 -0.24 -15.96
CA GLU A 388 6.71 0.46 -14.68
C GLU A 388 6.24 1.89 -14.91
N TYR A 389 5.48 2.44 -13.96
CA TYR A 389 4.74 3.69 -14.13
C TYR A 389 4.98 4.62 -12.96
N TYR A 390 5.29 5.88 -13.24
CA TYR A 390 5.41 6.94 -12.24
C TYR A 390 4.66 8.18 -12.72
N GLY A 391 4.23 9.03 -11.79
CA GLY A 391 3.23 10.05 -12.06
C GLY A 391 3.63 11.45 -11.66
N ILE A 392 3.22 12.44 -12.45
CA ILE A 392 3.22 13.85 -12.07
C ILE A 392 1.77 14.29 -11.95
N SER A 393 1.39 14.77 -10.78
CA SER A 393 0.00 15.10 -10.47
C SER A 393 -0.12 16.51 -9.90
N GLY A 394 -1.27 17.14 -10.12
CA GLY A 394 -1.60 18.43 -9.52
C GLY A 394 -3.09 18.55 -9.22
N THR A 395 -3.44 19.27 -8.16
CA THR A 395 -4.83 19.48 -7.75
C THR A 395 -5.07 20.85 -7.13
N ASN A 396 -6.30 21.34 -7.26
CA ASN A 396 -6.76 22.53 -6.56
C ASN A 396 -7.17 22.27 -5.10
N TRP A 397 -7.08 21.01 -4.64
CA TRP A 397 -7.18 20.66 -3.24
C TRP A 397 -5.86 21.02 -2.54
N GLN A 398 -5.86 22.05 -1.68
CA GLN A 398 -4.64 22.56 -1.04
C GLN A 398 -4.00 21.61 -0.03
N GLU A 399 -4.81 20.76 0.61
CA GLU A 399 -4.36 19.82 1.63
C GLU A 399 -4.94 18.43 1.34
N PRO A 400 -4.55 17.80 0.22
CA PRO A 400 -5.04 16.47 -0.12
C PRO A 400 -4.42 15.46 0.86
N PRO A 401 -5.19 14.43 1.31
CA PRO A 401 -4.71 13.46 2.29
C PRO A 401 -3.37 12.80 1.96
N ILE A 402 -3.10 12.54 0.67
CA ILE A 402 -1.85 11.91 0.21
C ILE A 402 -0.58 12.70 0.61
N LEU A 403 -0.69 14.00 0.88
CA LEU A 403 0.43 14.84 1.33
C LEU A 403 0.37 15.20 2.82
N ALA A 404 -0.39 14.47 3.63
CA ALA A 404 -0.41 14.62 5.06
C ALA A 404 0.80 13.92 5.71
N ASN A 405 1.39 14.55 6.72
CA ASN A 405 2.48 13.98 7.54
C ASN A 405 3.74 13.57 6.74
N PRO A 406 4.43 14.52 6.07
CA PRO A 406 5.69 14.22 5.39
C PRO A 406 6.77 13.72 6.36
N SER A 407 7.61 12.80 5.90
CA SER A 407 8.78 12.31 6.64
C SER A 407 9.82 13.42 6.82
N GLU A 408 10.00 14.25 5.79
CA GLU A 408 10.93 15.39 5.78
C GLU A 408 10.32 16.54 4.97
N VAL A 409 10.64 17.78 5.36
CA VAL A 409 10.46 18.95 4.49
C VAL A 409 11.83 19.51 4.14
N ARG A 410 12.16 19.56 2.86
CA ARG A 410 13.46 20.00 2.33
C ARG A 410 13.29 21.22 1.44
N THR A 411 13.99 22.31 1.73
CA THR A 411 14.00 23.50 0.88
C THR A 411 15.05 23.35 -0.22
N ILE A 412 14.63 23.37 -1.48
CA ILE A 412 15.50 23.28 -2.66
C ILE A 412 15.19 24.47 -3.57
N GLU A 413 16.21 25.26 -3.91
CA GLU A 413 16.08 26.46 -4.76
C GLU A 413 14.99 27.45 -4.30
N GLY A 414 14.77 27.54 -2.98
CA GLY A 414 13.79 28.43 -2.36
C GLY A 414 12.34 27.91 -2.37
N ARG A 415 12.10 26.66 -2.79
CA ARG A 415 10.82 25.97 -2.68
C ARG A 415 10.90 24.85 -1.64
N ASP A 416 9.88 24.75 -0.80
CA ASP A 416 9.75 23.64 0.15
C ASP A 416 9.14 22.41 -0.53
N TYR A 417 9.85 21.29 -0.43
CA TYR A 417 9.41 19.98 -0.88
C TYR A 417 9.11 19.09 0.32
N MET A 418 7.96 18.43 0.29
CA MET A 418 7.51 17.43 1.25
C MET A 418 7.93 16.06 0.73
N LEU A 419 8.79 15.36 1.48
CA LEU A 419 9.34 14.07 1.09
C LEU A 419 8.68 12.97 1.95
N PHE A 420 8.29 11.88 1.30
CA PHE A 420 7.60 10.75 1.93
C PHE A 420 8.39 9.47 1.64
N TYR A 421 8.95 8.91 2.70
CA TYR A 421 9.78 7.70 2.63
C TYR A 421 9.03 6.48 3.16
N ASP A 422 9.28 5.34 2.52
CA ASP A 422 9.02 4.01 3.07
C ASP A 422 10.38 3.36 3.35
N GLY A 423 10.77 3.28 4.62
CA GLY A 423 12.16 2.92 4.94
C GLY A 423 13.14 3.99 4.44
N ASP A 424 14.12 3.57 3.66
CA ASP A 424 15.10 4.43 2.99
C ASP A 424 14.69 4.83 1.56
N ARG A 425 13.54 4.34 1.07
CA ARG A 425 13.09 4.58 -0.31
C ARG A 425 12.12 5.75 -0.39
N LEU A 426 12.41 6.71 -1.26
CA LEU A 426 11.56 7.89 -1.49
C LEU A 426 10.37 7.54 -2.39
N ARG A 427 9.17 7.48 -1.80
CA ARG A 427 7.93 7.15 -2.51
C ARG A 427 7.32 8.35 -3.22
N LEU A 428 7.33 9.52 -2.57
CA LEU A 428 6.61 10.69 -3.06
C LEU A 428 7.35 11.98 -2.72
N VAL A 429 7.33 12.91 -3.67
CA VAL A 429 7.84 14.29 -3.49
C VAL A 429 6.73 15.27 -3.83
N GLY A 430 6.21 15.97 -2.82
CA GLY A 430 5.15 16.96 -2.96
C GLY A 430 5.66 18.39 -2.82
N PHE A 431 4.96 19.37 -3.39
CA PHE A 431 5.14 20.79 -3.10
C PHE A 431 3.80 21.53 -3.24
N ARG A 432 3.73 22.73 -2.64
CA ARG A 432 2.54 23.59 -2.70
C ARG A 432 2.88 24.94 -3.28
N THR A 433 1.93 25.51 -4.02
CA THR A 433 1.94 26.91 -4.44
C THR A 433 0.73 27.62 -3.81
N SER A 434 0.60 28.93 -4.03
CA SER A 434 -0.61 29.65 -3.61
C SER A 434 -1.87 29.22 -4.35
N GLU A 435 -1.74 28.54 -5.50
CA GLU A 435 -2.85 28.19 -6.39
C GLU A 435 -3.20 26.70 -6.34
N GLY A 436 -2.21 25.82 -6.17
CA GLY A 436 -2.42 24.38 -6.20
C GLY A 436 -1.38 23.59 -5.43
N THR A 437 -1.61 22.28 -5.39
CA THR A 437 -0.74 21.29 -4.75
C THR A 437 -0.34 20.24 -5.76
N TYR A 438 0.93 19.84 -5.75
CA TYR A 438 1.54 19.04 -6.79
C TYR A 438 2.45 17.97 -6.19
N TRP A 439 2.62 16.85 -6.89
CA TRP A 439 3.57 15.83 -6.47
C TRP A 439 4.07 14.97 -7.63
N VAL A 440 5.22 14.35 -7.39
CA VAL A 440 5.79 13.25 -8.17
C VAL A 440 5.65 11.99 -7.33
N ASN A 441 5.03 10.96 -7.89
CA ASN A 441 4.88 9.66 -7.26
C ASN A 441 5.82 8.67 -7.93
N ASN A 442 6.55 7.87 -7.15
CA ASN A 442 7.44 6.82 -7.63
C ASN A 442 6.61 5.68 -8.27
N THR A 443 7.26 4.66 -8.83
CA THR A 443 6.57 3.42 -9.22
C THR A 443 6.03 2.72 -7.99
N LEU A 444 5.01 1.88 -8.18
CA LEU A 444 4.48 1.04 -7.09
C LEU A 444 5.58 0.17 -6.46
N THR A 445 6.55 -0.26 -7.27
CA THR A 445 7.72 -1.06 -6.88
C THR A 445 8.92 -0.22 -6.42
N GLN A 446 8.80 1.11 -6.39
CA GLN A 446 9.80 2.06 -5.91
C GLN A 446 11.15 1.98 -6.65
N ASN A 447 11.10 1.87 -7.98
CA ASN A 447 12.29 1.70 -8.83
C ASN A 447 13.06 2.99 -9.11
N LEU A 448 12.52 4.18 -8.82
CA LEU A 448 13.25 5.44 -8.98
C LEU A 448 14.03 5.75 -7.71
N GLY A 449 15.31 6.08 -7.85
CA GLY A 449 16.14 6.56 -6.75
C GLY A 449 15.74 7.96 -6.26
N GLU A 450 16.17 8.33 -5.05
CA GLU A 450 15.90 9.67 -4.47
C GLU A 450 16.34 10.80 -5.41
N ASP A 451 17.55 10.73 -5.96
CA ASP A 451 18.08 11.76 -6.85
C ASP A 451 17.24 11.92 -8.12
N GLN A 452 16.74 10.82 -8.69
CA GLN A 452 15.85 10.86 -9.86
C GLN A 452 14.51 11.48 -9.51
N MET A 453 13.90 11.08 -8.39
CA MET A 453 12.64 11.64 -7.90
C MET A 453 12.75 13.15 -7.64
N LEU A 454 13.84 13.59 -7.00
CA LEU A 454 14.11 15.00 -6.75
C LEU A 454 14.39 15.76 -8.05
N ALA A 455 15.17 15.20 -8.98
CA ALA A 455 15.44 15.83 -10.28
C ALA A 455 14.16 16.04 -11.09
N ILE A 456 13.22 15.08 -11.09
CA ILE A 456 11.92 15.24 -11.74
C ILE A 456 11.13 16.36 -11.05
N ALA A 457 11.04 16.33 -9.71
CA ALA A 457 10.23 17.27 -8.94
C ALA A 457 10.76 18.73 -8.99
N THR A 458 12.07 18.92 -9.01
CA THR A 458 12.71 20.25 -9.16
C THR A 458 12.70 20.73 -10.60
N GLY A 459 12.77 19.81 -11.56
CA GLY A 459 12.67 20.08 -12.99
C GLY A 459 11.24 20.41 -13.48
N LEU A 460 10.22 20.34 -12.63
CA LEU A 460 8.84 20.66 -13.04
C LEU A 460 8.71 22.14 -13.42
N LYS A 461 8.25 22.40 -14.65
CA LYS A 461 8.01 23.75 -15.17
C LYS A 461 6.51 24.04 -15.24
N GLU A 462 6.14 25.26 -14.87
CA GLU A 462 4.78 25.76 -15.11
C GLU A 462 4.55 25.97 -16.60
N ARG A 463 3.39 25.52 -17.09
CA ARG A 463 2.96 25.72 -18.47
C ARG A 463 2.67 27.20 -18.73
N GLU A 464 3.30 27.73 -19.79
CA GLU A 464 3.14 29.13 -20.23
C GLU A 464 1.74 29.46 -20.77
#